data_AF-A0A809QYJ6-F1
#
_entry.id   AF-A0A809QYJ6-F1
#
_cell.length_a   1.000
_cell.length_b   1.000
_cell.length_c   1.000
_cell.angle_alpha   90.00
_cell.angle_beta   90.00
_cell.angle_gamma   90.00
#
_symmetry.space_group_name_H-M   'P 1'
#
loop_
_entity.id
_entity.type
_entity.pdbx_description
1 polymer ?
#
loop_
_entity_poly.entity_id
_entity_poly.type
_entity_poly.pdbx_seq_one_letter_code
_entity_poly.pdbx_strand_id
1 'polypeptide(L)'
;MPLDFYCKVYINGNVNYISLAKLISVILGGEIEMRSVHGPYFTADVFVNEHANVMADPDDFVEWPLYLEIEPDDENIDPQLYINSLASFISALRTNGLRLVAACHFEEELNALILNHKV
;
A
#
# COMPACT_ATOMS: atom_id res chain seq x y z
N MET A 1 -25.05 -2.33 -0.29
CA MET A 1 -23.85 -3.05 -0.76
C MET A 1 -22.79 -2.84 0.31
N PRO A 2 -22.04 -3.88 0.71
CA PRO A 2 -20.84 -3.66 1.51
C PRO A 2 -19.92 -2.70 0.75
N LEU A 3 -19.25 -1.80 1.46
CA LEU A 3 -18.18 -0.98 0.89
C LEU A 3 -16.96 -1.89 0.68
N ASP A 4 -16.45 -1.95 -0.54
CA ASP A 4 -15.31 -2.80 -0.90
C ASP A 4 -13.99 -2.07 -0.64
N PHE A 5 -13.49 -2.10 0.58
CA PHE A 5 -12.28 -1.35 0.97
C PHE A 5 -10.96 -1.95 0.51
N TYR A 6 -10.98 -3.00 -0.32
CA TYR A 6 -9.78 -3.57 -0.90
C TYR A 6 -8.98 -2.52 -1.68
N CYS A 7 -7.66 -2.51 -1.46
CA CYS A 7 -6.74 -1.66 -2.20
C CYS A 7 -5.50 -2.46 -2.62
N LYS A 8 -5.25 -2.49 -3.94
CA LYS A 8 -4.00 -3.04 -4.47
C LYS A 8 -3.02 -1.90 -4.72
N VAL A 9 -1.81 -2.00 -4.15
CA VAL A 9 -0.79 -0.94 -4.29
C VAL A 9 0.44 -1.50 -4.96
N TYR A 10 0.73 -1.06 -6.18
CA TYR A 10 1.94 -1.44 -6.91
C TYR A 10 3.12 -0.61 -6.44
N ILE A 11 4.27 -1.26 -6.26
CA ILE A 11 5.46 -0.67 -5.66
C ILE A 11 6.69 -0.89 -6.54
N ASN A 12 7.43 0.20 -6.77
CA ASN A 12 8.73 0.17 -7.43
C ASN A 12 9.75 1.02 -6.67
N GLY A 13 11.02 0.63 -6.75
CA GLY A 13 12.12 1.24 -6.03
C GLY A 13 13.21 0.24 -5.71
N ASN A 14 14.27 0.70 -5.05
CA ASN A 14 15.36 -0.16 -4.62
C ASN A 14 15.01 -0.89 -3.30
N VAL A 15 14.01 -1.78 -3.37
CA VAL A 15 13.52 -2.56 -2.23
C VAL A 15 13.19 -3.98 -2.67
N ASN A 16 13.42 -4.95 -1.80
CA ASN A 16 12.99 -6.33 -1.98
C ASN A 16 11.88 -6.69 -0.99
N TYR A 17 11.22 -7.83 -1.19
CA TYR A 17 10.16 -8.33 -0.33
C TYR A 17 10.45 -8.19 1.17
N ILE A 18 11.60 -8.71 1.63
CA ILE A 18 11.96 -8.74 3.06
C ILE A 18 12.12 -7.32 3.60
N SER A 19 12.77 -6.44 2.84
CA SER A 19 13.03 -5.07 3.24
C SER A 19 11.75 -4.23 3.23
N LEU A 20 10.84 -4.50 2.29
CA LEU A 20 9.54 -3.87 2.20
C LEU A 20 8.66 -4.26 3.39
N ALA A 21 8.52 -5.56 3.69
CA ALA A 21 7.75 -6.04 4.85
C ALA A 21 8.25 -5.41 6.17
N LYS A 22 9.57 -5.32 6.35
CA LYS A 22 10.17 -4.66 7.52
C LYS A 22 9.86 -3.16 7.56
N LEU A 23 9.96 -2.47 6.42
CA LEU A 23 9.63 -1.04 6.34
C LEU A 23 8.15 -0.80 6.69
N ILE A 24 7.25 -1.61 6.15
CA ILE A 24 5.82 -1.54 6.44
C ILE A 24 5.56 -1.76 7.93
N SER A 25 6.19 -2.77 8.55
CA SER A 25 6.08 -3.03 9.99
C SER A 25 6.53 -1.84 10.83
N VAL A 26 7.64 -1.18 10.45
CA VAL A 26 8.10 0.04 11.14
C VAL A 26 7.10 1.19 10.97
N ILE A 27 6.55 1.39 9.78
CA ILE A 27 5.60 2.49 9.51
C ILE A 27 4.28 2.28 10.26
N LEU A 28 3.76 1.05 10.27
CA LEU A 28 2.50 0.71 10.92
C LEU A 28 2.66 0.51 12.43
N GLY A 29 3.89 0.37 12.94
CA GLY A 29 4.13 -0.13 14.29
C GLY A 29 3.59 -1.54 14.50
N GLY A 30 3.55 -2.32 13.41
CA GLY A 30 2.82 -3.57 13.28
C GLY A 30 3.69 -4.83 13.34
N GLU A 31 3.05 -5.98 13.52
CA GLU A 31 3.70 -7.29 13.52
C GLU A 31 3.70 -7.92 12.13
N ILE A 32 4.76 -8.66 11.80
CA ILE A 32 4.89 -9.40 10.55
C ILE A 32 4.51 -10.86 10.81
N GLU A 33 3.48 -11.36 10.13
CA GLU A 33 3.11 -12.76 10.11
C GLU A 33 3.14 -13.28 8.66
N MET A 34 4.11 -14.15 8.36
CA MET A 34 4.36 -14.65 7.00
C MET A 34 4.58 -13.54 5.95
N ARG A 35 3.52 -13.16 5.22
CA ARG A 35 3.50 -12.10 4.20
C ARG A 35 2.73 -10.87 4.64
N SER A 36 1.97 -11.00 5.72
CA SER A 36 1.06 -10.03 6.25
C SER A 36 1.79 -9.14 7.23
N VAL A 37 1.52 -7.83 7.16
CA VAL A 37 1.90 -6.89 8.20
C VAL A 37 0.64 -6.28 8.77
N HIS A 38 0.40 -6.56 10.05
CA HIS A 38 -0.83 -6.15 10.74
C HIS A 38 -0.64 -4.77 11.36
N GLY A 39 -1.39 -3.79 10.86
CA GLY A 39 -1.46 -2.45 11.44
C GLY A 39 -2.63 -2.31 12.41
N PRO A 40 -2.88 -1.09 12.93
CA PRO A 40 -4.02 -0.83 13.81
C PRO A 40 -5.39 -0.82 13.12
N TYR A 41 -5.44 -0.62 11.80
CA TYR A 41 -6.67 -0.36 11.05
C TYR A 41 -6.81 -1.23 9.79
N PHE A 42 -5.73 -1.89 9.38
CA PHE A 42 -5.68 -2.69 8.18
C PHE A 42 -4.48 -3.63 8.21
N THR A 43 -4.59 -4.70 7.44
CA THR A 43 -3.50 -5.61 7.14
C THR A 43 -2.98 -5.32 5.73
N ALA A 44 -1.65 -5.32 5.57
CA ALA A 44 -1.00 -5.19 4.28
C ALA A 44 -0.22 -6.47 3.96
N ASP A 45 -0.67 -7.19 2.94
CA ASP A 45 -0.01 -8.39 2.43
C ASP A 45 1.01 -8.03 1.35
N VAL A 46 2.25 -8.47 1.53
CA VAL A 46 3.33 -8.21 0.57
C VAL A 46 3.41 -9.33 -0.45
N PHE A 47 3.50 -8.97 -1.73
CA PHE A 47 3.65 -9.92 -2.83
C PHE A 47 4.81 -9.56 -3.75
N VAL A 48 5.46 -10.59 -4.26
CA VAL A 48 6.31 -10.48 -5.46
C VAL A 48 5.40 -10.59 -6.68
N ASN A 49 5.51 -9.64 -7.59
CA ASN A 49 4.74 -9.67 -8.82
C ASN A 49 5.37 -10.66 -9.80
N GLU A 50 4.73 -11.81 -10.00
CA GLU A 50 5.19 -12.84 -10.93
C GLU A 50 5.16 -12.39 -12.39
N HIS A 51 4.37 -11.35 -12.69
CA HIS A 51 4.29 -10.76 -14.03
C HIS A 51 5.34 -9.68 -14.27
N ALA A 52 6.13 -9.30 -13.26
CA ALA A 52 7.04 -8.16 -13.39
C ALA A 52 8.00 -8.30 -14.58
N ASN A 53 8.02 -7.28 -15.43
CA ASN A 53 8.89 -7.22 -16.59
C ASN A 53 9.80 -5.99 -16.54
N VAL A 54 11.09 -6.23 -16.27
CA VAL A 54 12.11 -5.15 -16.23
C VAL A 54 12.37 -4.47 -17.57
N MET A 55 11.88 -5.05 -18.68
CA MET A 55 11.99 -4.47 -20.02
C MET A 55 10.71 -3.72 -20.44
N ALA A 56 9.65 -3.76 -19.65
CA ALA A 56 8.44 -2.98 -19.91
C ALA A 56 8.68 -1.48 -19.68
N ASP A 57 7.68 -0.68 -20.04
CA ASP A 57 7.69 0.75 -19.74
C ASP A 57 7.82 0.95 -18.22
N PRO A 58 8.82 1.73 -17.73
CA PRO A 58 8.99 2.00 -16.30
C PRO A 58 7.77 2.63 -15.62
N ASP A 59 6.85 3.23 -16.38
CA ASP A 59 5.61 3.83 -15.90
C ASP A 59 4.41 2.87 -15.96
N ASP A 60 4.55 1.69 -16.60
CA ASP A 60 3.56 0.62 -16.53
C ASP A 60 3.62 -0.06 -15.16
N PHE A 61 2.84 0.47 -14.22
CA PHE A 61 2.87 0.05 -12.83
C PHE A 61 2.42 -1.39 -12.61
N VAL A 62 1.68 -1.99 -13.56
CA VAL A 62 1.23 -3.39 -13.48
C VAL A 62 2.42 -4.35 -13.60
N GLU A 63 3.52 -3.89 -14.21
CA GLU A 63 4.76 -4.63 -14.42
C GLU A 63 5.79 -4.40 -13.30
N TRP A 64 5.45 -3.65 -12.24
CA TRP A 64 6.35 -3.35 -11.14
C TRP A 64 6.62 -4.58 -10.25
N PRO A 65 7.81 -4.70 -9.64
CA PRO A 65 8.30 -5.95 -9.05
C PRO A 65 7.55 -6.42 -7.80
N LEU A 66 6.90 -5.52 -7.08
CA LEU A 66 6.21 -5.79 -5.82
C LEU A 66 4.84 -5.13 -5.83
N TYR A 67 3.90 -5.72 -5.10
CA TYR A 67 2.63 -5.06 -4.78
C TYR A 67 2.18 -5.43 -3.37
N LEU A 68 1.25 -4.62 -2.86
CA LEU A 68 0.51 -4.89 -1.63
C LEU A 68 -0.96 -5.18 -1.95
N GLU A 69 -1.55 -6.05 -1.16
CA GLU A 69 -3.00 -6.15 -1.03
C GLU A 69 -3.37 -5.68 0.37
N ILE A 70 -4.29 -4.73 0.46
CA ILE A 70 -4.62 -4.03 1.72
C ILE A 70 -6.11 -4.12 1.94
N GLU A 71 -6.48 -4.60 3.13
CA GLU A 71 -7.86 -4.75 3.56
C GLU A 71 -8.00 -4.26 5.02
N PRO A 72 -9.15 -3.66 5.39
CA PRO A 72 -9.39 -3.27 6.77
C PRO A 72 -9.53 -4.51 7.66
N ASP A 73 -9.08 -4.40 8.91
CA ASP A 73 -9.19 -5.50 9.87
C ASP A 73 -10.61 -5.65 10.47
N ASP A 74 -11.45 -4.61 10.32
CA ASP A 74 -12.84 -4.57 10.78
C ASP A 74 -13.77 -4.14 9.63
N GLU A 75 -14.77 -4.95 9.33
CA GLU A 75 -15.80 -4.66 8.33
C GLU A 75 -16.64 -3.41 8.67
N ASN A 76 -16.64 -2.99 9.94
CA ASN A 76 -17.37 -1.82 10.44
C ASN A 76 -16.45 -0.62 10.69
N ILE A 77 -15.21 -0.65 10.22
CA ILE A 77 -14.29 0.49 10.36
C ILE A 77 -14.91 1.75 9.77
N ASP A 78 -14.65 2.89 10.40
CA ASP A 78 -15.01 4.18 9.83
C ASP A 78 -14.25 4.37 8.50
N PRO A 79 -14.95 4.55 7.36
CA PRO A 79 -14.33 4.72 6.05
C PRO A 79 -13.28 5.83 6.03
N GLN A 80 -13.57 6.97 6.67
CA GLN A 80 -12.66 8.11 6.67
C GLN A 80 -11.41 7.81 7.49
N LEU A 81 -11.55 7.10 8.61
CA LEU A 81 -10.42 6.66 9.42
C LEU A 81 -9.51 5.71 8.64
N TYR A 82 -10.09 4.73 7.94
CA TYR A 82 -9.36 3.80 7.08
C TYR A 82 -8.60 4.54 5.97
N ILE A 83 -9.30 5.36 5.17
CA ILE A 83 -8.70 6.05 4.03
C ILE A 83 -7.63 7.05 4.48
N ASN A 84 -7.83 7.78 5.57
CA ASN A 84 -6.80 8.68 6.12
C ASN A 84 -5.55 7.93 6.60
N SER A 85 -5.75 6.77 7.23
CA SER A 85 -4.64 5.91 7.69
C SER A 85 -3.87 5.34 6.51
N LEU A 86 -4.56 4.89 5.47
CA LEU A 86 -3.98 4.41 4.22
C LEU A 86 -3.23 5.52 3.48
N ALA A 87 -3.78 6.75 3.44
CA ALA A 87 -3.12 7.91 2.84
C ALA A 87 -1.80 8.26 3.57
N SER A 88 -1.82 8.22 4.90
CA SER A 88 -0.63 8.45 5.74
C SER A 88 0.43 7.37 5.50
N PHE A 89 0.01 6.10 5.43
CA PHE A 89 0.88 4.97 5.14
C PHE A 89 1.56 5.08 3.75
N ILE A 90 0.78 5.36 2.70
CA ILE A 90 1.32 5.52 1.34
C ILE A 90 2.28 6.72 1.28
N SER A 91 1.95 7.83 1.95
CA SER A 91 2.83 9.00 2.02
C SER A 91 4.16 8.70 2.71
N ALA A 92 4.13 7.89 3.77
CA ALA A 92 5.33 7.45 4.46
C ALA A 92 6.20 6.54 3.58
N LEU A 93 5.61 5.62 2.82
CA LEU A 93 6.36 4.80 1.85
C LEU A 93 6.99 5.65 0.75
N ARG A 94 6.26 6.66 0.22
CA ARG A 94 6.82 7.61 -0.76
C ARG A 94 8.01 8.40 -0.20
N THR A 95 7.92 8.83 1.06
CA THR A 95 9.02 9.55 1.74
C THR A 95 10.27 8.68 1.91
N ASN A 96 10.11 7.36 1.95
CA ASN A 96 11.22 6.40 1.93
C ASN A 96 11.78 6.13 0.52
N GLY A 97 11.41 6.93 -0.48
CA GLY A 97 11.94 6.86 -1.84
C GLY A 97 11.28 5.81 -2.74
N LEU A 98 10.14 5.24 -2.33
CA LEU A 98 9.39 4.29 -3.12
C LEU A 98 8.39 4.99 -4.05
N ARG A 99 8.21 4.44 -5.26
CA ARG A 99 7.12 4.80 -6.17
C ARG A 99 5.93 3.90 -5.90
N LEU A 100 4.73 4.48 -5.79
CA LEU A 100 3.51 3.76 -5.48
C LEU A 100 2.33 4.21 -6.35
N VAL A 101 1.59 3.24 -6.86
CA VAL A 101 0.29 3.41 -7.52
C VAL A 101 -0.74 2.57 -6.79
N ALA A 102 -1.73 3.23 -6.18
CA ALA A 102 -2.87 2.58 -5.57
C ALA A 102 -3.98 2.40 -6.62
N ALA A 103 -4.48 1.18 -6.75
CA ALA A 103 -5.58 0.78 -7.61
C ALA A 103 -6.73 0.27 -6.73
N CYS A 104 -7.70 1.14 -6.47
CA CYS A 104 -8.86 0.89 -5.62
C CYS A 104 -10.02 1.79 -6.02
N HIS A 105 -11.25 1.44 -5.64
CA HIS A 105 -12.44 2.18 -6.04
C HIS A 105 -12.51 3.62 -5.48
N PHE A 106 -11.73 3.93 -4.44
CA PHE A 106 -11.63 5.26 -3.80
C PHE A 106 -10.29 5.97 -4.10
N GLU A 107 -9.62 5.62 -5.21
CA GLU A 107 -8.32 6.18 -5.59
C GLU A 107 -8.31 7.72 -5.66
N GLU A 108 -9.40 8.35 -6.10
CA GLU A 108 -9.50 9.80 -6.18
C GLU A 108 -9.45 10.46 -4.79
N GLU A 109 -10.22 9.93 -3.84
CA GLU A 109 -10.24 10.40 -2.45
C GLU A 109 -8.88 10.20 -1.78
N LEU A 110 -8.30 9.00 -1.96
CA LEU A 110 -6.99 8.65 -1.43
C LEU A 110 -5.89 9.60 -1.97
N ASN A 111 -5.89 9.85 -3.27
CA ASN A 111 -4.91 10.75 -3.90
C ASN A 111 -5.08 12.20 -3.45
N ALA A 112 -6.31 12.67 -3.25
CA ALA A 112 -6.57 14.01 -2.73
C ALA A 112 -5.96 14.19 -1.33
N LEU A 113 -6.10 13.18 -0.46
CA LEU A 113 -5.50 13.20 0.88
C LEU A 113 -3.97 13.17 0.81
N ILE A 114 -3.38 12.30 -0.01
CA ILE A 114 -1.90 12.20 -0.15
C ILE A 114 -1.30 13.54 -0.62
N LEU A 115 -1.97 14.26 -1.53
CA LEU A 115 -1.51 15.57 -1.99
C LEU A 115 -1.53 16.64 -0.88
N ASN A 116 -2.48 16.53 0.05
CA ASN A 116 -2.60 17.42 1.20
C ASN A 116 -1.61 17.09 2.33
N HIS A 117 -1.06 15.86 2.36
CA HIS A 117 -0.03 15.41 3.30
C HIS A 117 1.40 15.83 2.92
N LYS A 118 1.61 16.72 1.94
CA LYS A 118 2.92 17.31 1.66
C LYS A 118 3.34 18.23 2.82
N VAL A 119 4.07 17.65 3.78
CA VAL A 119 4.82 18.37 4.82
C VAL A 119 6.22 18.70 4.30
#